data_AF-A0A4Q3FLX8-F1
#
_entry.id   AF-A0A4Q3FLX8-F1
#
_cell.length_a   1.000
_cell.length_b   1.000
_cell.length_c   1.000
_cell.angle_alpha   90.00
_cell.angle_beta   90.00
_cell.angle_gamma   90.00
#
_symmetry.space_group_name_H-M   'P 1'
#
loop_
_entity.id
_entity.type
_entity.pdbx_description
1 polymer ?
#
loop_
_entity_poly.entity_id
_entity_poly.type
_entity_poly.pdbx_seq_one_letter_code
_entity_poly.pdbx_strand_id
1 'polypeptide(L)'
;MKLKLIPIALLASLTMIYSCKGKKTTDDSTQTTTVADSQTKTATTEQQAPEPAKTNETKTYTVTATPDSAVLGKNKEAVIKIKNLKAVQLNNPNGENTGIEISYDLEVTNNNKIGGGSVYVNPNQFRLLLDNATKLTHDTYNTVSVDAESTKSSSDNKFKLPAGTKPKALNLFYDETSASIKLELK
;
A
#
# COMPACT_ATOMS: atom_id res chain seq x y z
N MET A 1 39.22 -8.95 41.65
CA MET A 1 38.16 -9.88 41.19
C MET A 1 37.14 -10.09 42.28
N LYS A 2 35.89 -9.66 42.08
CA LYS A 2 34.73 -10.11 42.86
C LYS A 2 33.56 -10.28 41.89
N LEU A 3 33.31 -11.53 41.52
CA LEU A 3 32.26 -11.96 40.60
C LEU A 3 30.93 -11.93 41.37
N LYS A 4 29.96 -11.11 40.95
CA LYS A 4 28.60 -11.11 41.51
C LYS A 4 27.70 -11.92 40.58
N LEU A 5 27.27 -13.09 41.06
CA LEU A 5 26.28 -13.96 40.42
C LEU A 5 24.87 -13.41 40.70
N ILE A 6 24.07 -13.19 39.65
CA ILE A 6 22.65 -12.84 39.74
C ILE A 6 21.85 -14.06 39.26
N PRO A 7 20.89 -14.59 40.06
CA PRO A 7 20.08 -15.72 39.64
C PRO A 7 19.00 -15.32 38.63
N ILE A 8 18.86 -16.15 37.59
CA ILE A 8 17.89 -16.10 36.52
C ILE A 8 16.57 -16.71 37.02
N ALA A 9 15.46 -15.99 36.89
CA ALA A 9 14.12 -16.54 37.07
C ALA A 9 13.56 -16.95 35.69
N LEU A 10 13.55 -18.26 35.42
CA LEU A 10 12.74 -18.86 34.36
C LEU A 10 11.26 -18.80 34.77
N LEU A 11 10.41 -18.16 33.95
CA LEU A 11 8.99 -18.50 33.92
C LEU A 11 8.68 -19.23 32.61
N ALA A 12 8.41 -20.53 32.77
CA ALA A 12 7.80 -21.38 31.77
C ALA A 12 6.28 -21.37 31.97
N SER A 13 5.52 -21.18 30.91
CA SER A 13 4.13 -21.62 30.85
C SER A 13 3.74 -22.03 29.43
N LEU A 14 3.69 -23.36 29.27
CA LEU A 14 3.07 -24.15 28.22
C LEU A 14 1.56 -23.84 28.07
N THR A 15 1.03 -23.80 26.84
CA THR A 15 0.03 -24.71 26.21
C THR A 15 -1.00 -23.83 25.47
N MET A 16 -1.74 -24.21 24.41
CA MET A 16 -2.07 -25.50 23.83
C MET A 16 -2.48 -25.28 22.35
N ILE A 17 -2.35 -26.34 21.57
CA ILE A 17 -2.58 -26.44 20.12
C ILE A 17 -4.07 -26.70 19.88
N TYR A 18 -4.73 -25.91 19.03
CA TYR A 18 -6.06 -26.26 18.51
C TYR A 18 -5.92 -26.77 17.07
N SER A 19 -5.94 -28.10 16.93
CA SER A 19 -6.06 -28.80 15.65
C SER A 19 -7.55 -29.08 15.42
N CYS A 20 -8.17 -28.39 14.46
CA CYS A 20 -9.51 -28.75 13.97
C CYS A 20 -9.37 -29.39 12.59
N LYS A 21 -9.53 -30.70 12.61
CA LYS A 21 -9.50 -31.65 11.51
C LYS A 21 -10.92 -31.73 10.93
N GLY A 22 -11.13 -31.14 9.76
CA GLY A 22 -12.39 -31.24 9.02
C GLY A 22 -12.17 -31.95 7.68
N LYS A 23 -12.36 -33.28 7.68
CA LYS A 23 -12.50 -34.09 6.46
C LYS A 23 -13.72 -33.62 5.65
N LYS A 24 -13.54 -33.36 4.37
CA LYS A 24 -14.55 -33.72 3.36
C LYS A 24 -13.87 -34.47 2.21
N THR A 25 -14.43 -35.63 1.97
CA THR A 25 -14.06 -36.65 0.99
C THR A 25 -14.81 -36.34 -0.30
N THR A 26 -14.10 -36.41 -1.42
CA THR A 26 -14.48 -36.96 -2.73
C THR A 26 -15.79 -36.48 -3.39
N ASP A 27 -15.66 -35.92 -4.59
CA ASP A 27 -16.22 -36.62 -5.74
C ASP A 27 -15.42 -36.36 -7.02
N ASP A 28 -15.12 -37.49 -7.66
CA ASP A 28 -14.41 -37.68 -8.91
C ASP A 28 -15.29 -37.19 -10.07
N SER A 29 -14.73 -36.49 -11.04
CA SER A 29 -15.39 -36.25 -12.32
C SER A 29 -14.50 -36.75 -13.44
N THR A 30 -14.89 -37.93 -13.90
CA THR A 30 -14.42 -38.68 -15.05
C THR A 30 -14.32 -37.81 -16.30
N GLN A 31 -13.10 -37.72 -16.85
CA GLN A 31 -12.89 -37.40 -18.26
C GLN A 31 -13.35 -38.58 -19.12
N THR A 32 -14.20 -38.36 -20.12
CA THR A 32 -14.04 -38.99 -21.44
C THR A 32 -14.69 -38.12 -22.52
N THR A 33 -13.82 -37.69 -23.42
CA THR A 33 -13.93 -37.28 -24.82
C THR A 33 -15.14 -37.80 -25.60
N THR A 34 -15.85 -36.95 -26.35
CA THR A 34 -16.01 -37.12 -27.82
C THR A 34 -16.62 -35.91 -28.51
N VAL A 35 -16.00 -35.62 -29.66
CA VAL A 35 -16.32 -34.69 -30.73
C VAL A 35 -17.63 -35.10 -31.42
N ALA A 36 -18.46 -34.15 -31.85
CA ALA A 36 -18.92 -34.05 -33.24
C ALA A 36 -19.88 -32.87 -33.46
N ASP A 37 -19.69 -32.34 -34.66
CA ASP A 37 -20.19 -31.12 -35.27
C ASP A 37 -21.68 -31.18 -35.69
N SER A 38 -22.24 -29.98 -35.88
CA SER A 38 -23.28 -29.60 -36.85
C SER A 38 -24.72 -30.10 -36.68
N GLN A 39 -25.65 -29.18 -36.38
CA GLN A 39 -26.60 -28.63 -37.38
C GLN A 39 -27.58 -27.58 -36.80
N THR A 40 -27.55 -26.41 -37.45
CA THR A 40 -28.70 -25.59 -37.90
C THR A 40 -29.80 -25.19 -36.92
N LYS A 41 -29.85 -23.89 -36.56
CA LYS A 41 -31.11 -23.12 -36.64
C LYS A 41 -30.87 -21.61 -36.60
N THR A 42 -31.22 -20.96 -37.71
CA THR A 42 -31.46 -19.53 -37.80
C THR A 42 -32.52 -19.13 -36.78
N ALA A 43 -32.14 -18.32 -35.80
CA ALA A 43 -33.06 -17.56 -34.97
C ALA A 43 -32.56 -16.11 -34.95
N THR A 44 -33.24 -15.29 -35.75
CA THR A 44 -33.19 -13.84 -35.73
C THR A 44 -33.44 -13.37 -34.29
N THR A 45 -32.39 -12.93 -33.62
CA THR A 45 -32.50 -12.18 -32.36
C THR A 45 -32.04 -10.78 -32.69
N GLU A 46 -32.95 -9.81 -32.54
CA GLU A 46 -32.69 -8.39 -32.69
C GLU A 46 -31.43 -8.03 -31.89
N GLN A 47 -30.38 -7.64 -32.62
CA GLN A 47 -29.14 -7.14 -32.06
C GLN A 47 -29.45 -5.77 -31.48
N GLN A 48 -29.86 -5.75 -30.22
CA GLN A 48 -29.94 -4.56 -29.40
C GLN A 48 -28.57 -3.89 -29.48
N ALA A 49 -28.52 -2.72 -30.12
CA ALA A 49 -27.29 -1.94 -30.25
C ALA A 49 -26.66 -1.81 -28.86
N PRO A 50 -25.36 -2.10 -28.70
CA PRO A 50 -24.70 -1.85 -27.42
C PRO A 50 -24.92 -0.38 -27.08
N GLU A 51 -25.56 -0.14 -25.93
CA GLU A 51 -25.67 1.18 -25.34
C GLU A 51 -24.26 1.81 -25.38
N PRO A 52 -24.11 3.04 -25.89
CA PRO A 52 -22.80 3.66 -25.98
C PRO A 52 -22.21 3.66 -24.57
N ALA A 53 -21.05 3.01 -24.43
CA ALA A 53 -20.31 2.97 -23.18
C ALA A 53 -20.20 4.42 -22.67
N LYS A 54 -20.87 4.71 -21.54
CA LYS A 54 -20.68 5.98 -20.84
C LYS A 54 -19.18 6.14 -20.66
N THR A 55 -18.61 7.14 -21.32
CA THR A 55 -17.24 7.58 -21.06
C THR A 55 -17.18 8.01 -19.60
N ASN A 56 -16.77 7.07 -18.74
CA ASN A 56 -16.53 7.33 -17.32
C ASN A 56 -15.29 8.19 -17.23
N GLU A 57 -15.46 9.51 -17.31
CA GLU A 57 -14.35 10.44 -17.15
C GLU A 57 -13.77 10.29 -15.74
N THR A 58 -12.49 9.95 -15.67
CA THR A 58 -11.79 9.72 -14.41
C THR A 58 -11.61 11.05 -13.68
N LYS A 59 -12.34 11.24 -12.58
CA LYS A 59 -12.24 12.43 -11.76
C LYS A 59 -10.87 12.51 -11.06
N THR A 60 -10.23 13.66 -11.10
CA THR A 60 -8.99 13.94 -10.35
C THR A 60 -9.28 14.87 -9.17
N TYR A 61 -8.49 14.75 -8.11
CA TYR A 61 -8.62 15.55 -6.90
C TYR A 61 -7.29 16.22 -6.56
N THR A 62 -7.37 17.37 -5.90
CA THR A 62 -6.18 18.03 -5.37
C THR A 62 -5.89 17.47 -3.99
N VAL A 63 -4.64 17.08 -3.73
CA VAL A 63 -4.20 16.68 -2.39
C VAL A 63 -3.03 17.56 -1.99
N THR A 64 -3.09 18.09 -0.78
CA THR A 64 -2.01 18.90 -0.20
C THR A 64 -1.42 18.23 1.03
N ALA A 65 -0.10 18.30 1.15
CA ALA A 65 0.66 17.88 2.33
C ALA A 65 1.07 19.09 3.17
N THR A 66 0.92 19.04 4.50
CA THR A 66 1.34 20.13 5.39
C THR A 66 1.87 19.59 6.72
N PRO A 67 3.16 19.79 7.05
CA PRO A 67 4.24 20.22 6.15
C PRO A 67 4.46 19.22 5.00
N ASP A 68 5.18 19.60 3.95
CA ASP A 68 5.51 18.69 2.84
C ASP A 68 6.72 17.78 3.13
N SER A 69 7.36 17.95 4.29
CA SER A 69 8.59 17.27 4.66
C SER A 69 8.69 17.02 6.16
N ALA A 70 9.52 16.04 6.52
CA ALA A 70 9.84 15.69 7.89
C ALA A 70 11.32 15.28 8.02
N VAL A 71 11.89 15.55 9.19
CA VAL A 71 13.24 15.09 9.55
C VAL A 71 13.09 13.88 10.47
N LEU A 72 13.78 12.79 10.14
CA LEU A 72 13.73 11.50 10.83
C LEU A 72 15.14 10.97 11.09
N GLY A 73 15.20 9.94 11.94
CA GLY A 73 16.41 9.27 12.38
C GLY A 73 16.86 9.77 13.74
N LYS A 74 17.46 8.89 14.55
CA LYS A 74 17.92 9.25 15.90
C LYS A 74 18.92 10.41 15.88
N ASN A 75 19.67 10.54 14.80
CA ASN A 75 20.66 11.60 14.58
C ASN A 75 20.19 12.68 13.61
N LYS A 76 18.90 12.69 13.22
CA LYS A 76 18.32 13.63 12.23
C LYS A 76 18.98 13.52 10.85
N GLU A 77 19.41 12.31 10.50
CA GLU A 77 20.16 12.03 9.28
C GLU A 77 19.30 11.97 8.01
N ALA A 78 17.99 11.77 8.14
CA ALA A 78 17.10 11.62 6.99
C ALA A 78 16.09 12.78 6.90
N VAL A 79 16.11 13.53 5.81
CA VAL A 79 15.01 14.45 5.46
C VAL A 79 14.17 13.79 4.40
N ILE A 80 12.89 13.58 4.70
CA ILE A 80 11.93 12.97 3.80
C ILE A 80 10.93 14.01 3.35
N LYS A 81 10.81 14.22 2.03
CA LYS A 81 9.89 15.16 1.40
C LYS A 81 8.92 14.45 0.47
N ILE A 82 7.65 14.82 0.54
CA ILE A 82 6.59 14.35 -0.35
C ILE A 82 6.51 15.27 -1.56
N LYS A 83 6.60 14.69 -2.76
CA LYS A 83 6.51 15.38 -4.04
C LYS A 83 5.43 14.76 -4.92
N ASN A 84 5.00 15.51 -5.93
CA ASN A 84 4.10 15.04 -6.99
C ASN A 84 2.85 14.31 -6.49
N LEU A 85 2.30 14.77 -5.36
CA LEU A 85 1.13 14.17 -4.72
C LEU A 85 -0.12 14.40 -5.59
N LYS A 86 -0.78 13.32 -5.99
CA LYS A 86 -1.95 13.31 -6.87
C LYS A 86 -2.99 12.33 -6.36
N ALA A 87 -4.26 12.63 -6.60
CA ALA A 87 -5.36 11.70 -6.33
C ALA A 87 -6.28 11.56 -7.54
N VAL A 88 -6.68 10.32 -7.82
CA VAL A 88 -7.50 9.96 -8.97
C VAL A 88 -8.61 9.02 -8.51
N GLN A 89 -9.84 9.26 -8.94
CA GLN A 89 -10.98 8.38 -8.66
C GLN A 89 -10.78 7.04 -9.37
N LEU A 90 -11.12 5.96 -8.69
CA LEU A 90 -11.19 4.63 -9.28
C LEU A 90 -12.65 4.29 -9.57
N ASN A 91 -12.91 3.74 -10.76
CA ASN A 91 -14.24 3.34 -11.18
C ASN A 91 -14.23 1.87 -11.61
N ASN A 92 -15.32 1.15 -11.36
CA ASN A 92 -15.53 -0.18 -11.94
C ASN A 92 -15.98 -0.05 -13.41
N PRO A 93 -16.10 -1.17 -14.17
CA PRO A 93 -16.55 -1.14 -15.56
C PRO A 93 -17.95 -0.53 -15.75
N ASN A 94 -18.80 -0.57 -14.71
CA ASN A 94 -20.14 0.01 -14.73
C ASN A 94 -20.13 1.52 -14.44
N GLY A 95 -18.97 2.11 -14.13
CA GLY A 95 -18.81 3.52 -13.81
C GLY A 95 -18.99 3.90 -12.36
N GLU A 96 -19.22 2.94 -11.47
CA GLU A 96 -19.39 3.21 -10.04
C GLU A 96 -18.03 3.48 -9.39
N ASN A 97 -18.00 4.46 -8.48
CA ASN A 97 -16.81 4.81 -7.72
C ASN A 97 -16.43 3.68 -6.76
N THR A 98 -15.24 3.10 -6.95
CA THR A 98 -14.68 2.06 -6.08
C THR A 98 -13.69 2.60 -5.06
N GLY A 99 -13.22 3.85 -5.24
CA GLY A 99 -12.23 4.44 -4.36
C GLY A 99 -11.43 5.59 -4.95
N ILE A 100 -10.31 5.88 -4.32
CA ILE A 100 -9.33 6.88 -4.79
C ILE A 100 -7.94 6.24 -4.77
N GLU A 101 -7.19 6.36 -5.86
CA GLU A 101 -5.74 6.12 -5.87
C GLU A 101 -5.02 7.42 -5.53
N ILE A 102 -4.20 7.41 -4.47
CA ILE A 102 -3.25 8.48 -4.17
C ILE A 102 -1.88 8.02 -4.65
N SER A 103 -1.22 8.84 -5.46
CA SER A 103 0.15 8.62 -5.93
C SER A 103 1.05 9.76 -5.50
N TYR A 104 2.31 9.46 -5.19
CA TYR A 104 3.30 10.45 -4.82
C TYR A 104 4.74 9.96 -5.04
N ASP A 105 5.64 10.93 -5.11
CA ASP A 105 7.08 10.71 -5.10
C ASP A 105 7.65 11.04 -3.72
N LEU A 106 8.65 10.27 -3.31
CA LEU A 106 9.38 10.44 -2.08
C LEU A 106 10.78 10.94 -2.42
N GLU A 107 11.12 12.15 -2.02
CA GLU A 107 12.49 12.66 -2.08
C GLU A 107 13.14 12.48 -0.71
N VAL A 108 14.32 11.85 -0.67
CA VAL A 108 15.05 11.57 0.55
C VAL A 108 16.44 12.20 0.44
N THR A 109 16.76 13.06 1.40
CA THR A 109 18.09 13.65 1.57
C THR A 109 18.77 13.01 2.77
N ASN A 110 20.01 12.55 2.56
CA ASN A 110 20.86 12.04 3.62
C ASN A 110 21.82 13.13 4.10
N ASN A 111 21.67 13.54 5.35
CA ASN A 111 22.48 14.58 6.00
C ASN A 111 23.76 14.03 6.64
N ASN A 112 24.01 12.72 6.59
CA ASN A 112 25.28 12.17 7.04
C ASN A 112 26.44 12.73 6.22
N LYS A 113 27.59 12.93 6.87
CA LYS A 113 28.84 13.34 6.20
C LYS A 113 29.40 12.24 5.32
N ILE A 114 30.19 12.62 4.30
CA ILE A 114 30.93 11.66 3.46
C ILE A 114 31.75 10.72 4.36
N GLY A 115 31.64 9.42 4.09
CA GLY A 115 32.19 8.35 4.94
C GLY A 115 31.23 7.86 6.04
N GLY A 116 30.09 8.52 6.22
CA GLY A 116 28.97 8.05 7.03
C GLY A 116 28.10 7.00 6.31
N GLY A 117 27.10 6.49 7.02
CA GLY A 117 26.17 5.47 6.50
C GLY A 117 25.18 6.01 5.47
N SER A 118 24.70 5.10 4.62
CA SER A 118 23.56 5.37 3.74
C SER A 118 22.25 5.39 4.53
N VAL A 119 21.29 6.17 4.03
CA VAL A 119 19.91 6.21 4.54
C VAL A 119 19.07 5.31 3.63
N TYR A 120 18.56 4.21 4.19
CA TYR A 120 17.63 3.32 3.51
C TYR A 120 16.21 3.58 3.98
N VAL A 121 15.32 3.95 3.06
CA VAL A 121 13.91 4.20 3.33
C VAL A 121 13.05 3.17 2.61
N ASN A 122 12.18 2.52 3.38
CA ASN A 122 11.20 1.56 2.87
C ASN A 122 9.77 2.08 3.10
N PRO A 123 9.10 2.62 2.06
CA PRO A 123 7.75 3.15 2.21
C PRO A 123 6.71 2.12 2.66
N ASN A 124 6.97 0.81 2.53
CA ASN A 124 6.08 -0.23 3.07
C ASN A 124 5.88 -0.13 4.59
N GLN A 125 6.78 0.54 5.30
CA GLN A 125 6.64 0.81 6.73
C GLN A 125 5.69 1.97 7.03
N PHE A 126 5.42 2.83 6.04
CA PHE A 126 4.56 4.01 6.20
C PHE A 126 3.09 3.61 6.32
N ARG A 127 2.29 4.49 6.92
CA ARG A 127 0.86 4.24 7.13
C ARG A 127 0.06 5.47 6.73
N LEU A 128 -0.79 5.33 5.72
CA LEU A 128 -1.79 6.34 5.40
C LEU A 128 -2.95 6.21 6.38
N LEU A 129 -3.16 7.24 7.21
CA LEU A 129 -4.29 7.37 8.10
C LEU A 129 -5.46 8.02 7.35
N LEU A 130 -6.63 7.40 7.44
CA LEU A 130 -7.87 7.91 6.90
C LEU A 130 -8.66 8.70 7.94
N ASP A 131 -9.67 9.44 7.49
CA ASP A 131 -10.63 10.16 8.34
C ASP A 131 -11.40 9.26 9.31
N ASN A 132 -11.70 8.03 8.91
CA ASN A 132 -12.33 6.99 9.75
C ASN A 132 -11.35 6.26 10.69
N ALA A 133 -10.13 6.78 10.88
CA ALA A 133 -9.06 6.20 11.68
C ALA A 133 -8.46 4.87 11.18
N THR A 134 -8.89 4.37 10.02
CA THR A 134 -8.26 3.22 9.36
C THR A 134 -6.84 3.58 8.91
N LYS A 135 -5.93 2.61 8.99
CA LYS A 135 -4.56 2.74 8.49
C LYS A 135 -4.36 1.82 7.28
N LEU A 136 -3.90 2.39 6.18
CA LEU A 136 -3.57 1.65 4.97
C LEU A 136 -2.05 1.51 4.80
N THR A 137 -1.65 0.38 4.26
CA THR A 137 -0.33 0.17 3.67
C THR A 137 -0.37 0.51 2.18
N HIS A 138 0.80 0.68 1.57
CA HIS A 138 0.90 0.89 0.13
C HIS A 138 0.31 -0.27 -0.67
N ASP A 139 -0.26 0.08 -1.81
CA ASP A 139 -0.58 -0.85 -2.89
C ASP A 139 0.67 -1.12 -3.75
N THR A 140 1.39 -0.05 -4.09
CA THR A 140 2.68 -0.10 -4.80
C THR A 140 3.67 0.83 -4.10
N TYR A 141 4.92 0.41 -3.97
CA TYR A 141 5.98 1.23 -3.37
C TYR A 141 7.35 0.88 -3.94
N ASN A 142 8.26 1.86 -3.89
CA ASN A 142 9.65 1.67 -4.26
C ASN A 142 10.57 2.10 -3.11
N THR A 143 11.52 1.24 -2.76
CA THR A 143 12.52 1.55 -1.71
C THR A 143 13.62 2.43 -2.26
N VAL A 144 14.25 3.25 -1.42
CA VAL A 144 15.37 4.12 -1.83
C VAL A 144 16.53 4.02 -0.84
N SER A 145 17.75 3.95 -1.37
CA SER A 145 18.99 3.99 -0.60
C SER A 145 19.82 5.20 -1.02
N VAL A 146 20.07 6.10 -0.08
CA VAL A 146 20.68 7.41 -0.33
C VAL A 146 22.05 7.47 0.33
N ASP A 147 23.08 7.69 -0.48
CA ASP A 147 24.46 7.84 0.00
C ASP A 147 24.60 9.13 0.82
N ALA A 148 25.65 9.22 1.63
CA ALA A 148 25.92 10.40 2.45
C ALA A 148 25.98 11.69 1.61
N GLU A 149 25.51 12.80 2.20
CA GLU A 149 25.39 14.13 1.58
C GLU A 149 24.68 14.15 0.21
N SER A 150 23.83 13.16 -0.07
CA SER A 150 23.14 13.03 -1.34
C SER A 150 21.61 13.11 -1.19
N THR A 151 20.92 13.31 -2.31
CA THR A 151 19.47 13.26 -2.40
C THR A 151 19.05 12.34 -3.53
N LYS A 152 18.09 11.45 -3.29
CA LYS A 152 17.49 10.59 -4.32
C LYS A 152 15.98 10.52 -4.14
N SER A 153 15.29 10.16 -5.21
CA SER A 153 13.84 10.02 -5.20
C SER A 153 13.40 8.59 -5.44
N SER A 154 12.27 8.23 -4.85
CA SER A 154 11.48 7.03 -5.16
C SER A 154 10.14 7.49 -5.72
N SER A 155 9.78 6.98 -6.90
CA SER A 155 8.52 7.31 -7.57
C SER A 155 7.53 6.15 -7.50
N ASP A 156 6.30 6.39 -7.98
CA ASP A 156 5.23 5.39 -8.09
C ASP A 156 4.80 4.78 -6.75
N ASN A 157 4.87 5.56 -5.67
CA ASN A 157 4.32 5.15 -4.39
C ASN A 157 2.81 5.42 -4.38
N LYS A 158 2.02 4.37 -4.18
CA LYS A 158 0.56 4.40 -4.34
C LYS A 158 -0.19 3.83 -3.14
N PHE A 159 -1.30 4.46 -2.81
CA PHE A 159 -2.32 3.95 -1.89
C PHE A 159 -3.66 3.85 -2.61
N LYS A 160 -4.45 2.81 -2.32
CA LYS A 160 -5.84 2.70 -2.75
C LYS A 160 -6.77 2.85 -1.56
N LEU A 161 -7.56 3.91 -1.57
CA LEU A 161 -8.51 4.25 -0.53
C LEU A 161 -9.88 3.69 -0.92
N PRO A 162 -10.62 3.04 0.00
CA PRO A 162 -12.00 2.66 -0.24
C PRO A 162 -12.89 3.88 -0.55
N ALA A 163 -13.94 3.66 -1.35
CA ALA A 163 -14.94 4.69 -1.62
C ALA A 163 -15.51 5.29 -0.33
N GLY A 164 -15.73 6.61 -0.35
CA GLY A 164 -16.28 7.35 0.80
C GLY A 164 -15.28 7.70 1.91
N THR A 165 -14.01 7.31 1.80
CA THR A 165 -12.95 7.68 2.75
C THR A 165 -12.09 8.82 2.23
N LYS A 166 -11.44 9.57 3.14
CA LYS A 166 -10.49 10.64 2.79
C LYS A 166 -9.14 10.46 3.50
N PRO A 167 -8.03 10.83 2.86
CA PRO A 167 -6.74 10.83 3.53
C PRO A 167 -6.72 11.90 4.63
N LYS A 168 -6.12 11.57 5.77
CA LYS A 168 -5.95 12.48 6.91
C LYS A 168 -4.49 12.78 7.20
N ALA A 169 -3.64 11.76 7.19
CA ALA A 169 -2.20 11.93 7.39
C ALA A 169 -1.39 10.78 6.80
N LEU A 170 -0.17 11.06 6.39
CA LEU A 170 0.84 10.06 6.06
C LEU A 170 1.82 9.95 7.22
N ASN A 171 1.85 8.80 7.87
CA ASN A 171 2.81 8.50 8.94
C ASN A 171 4.05 7.88 8.32
N LEU A 172 5.17 8.56 8.51
CA LEU A 172 6.50 8.18 8.07
C LEU A 172 7.25 7.52 9.23
N PHE A 173 8.07 6.52 8.93
CA PHE A 173 8.85 5.78 9.93
C PHE A 173 10.26 5.54 9.42
N TYR A 174 11.26 5.80 10.25
CA TYR A 174 12.66 5.52 9.95
C TYR A 174 13.48 5.47 11.24
N ASP A 175 14.33 4.45 11.40
CA ASP A 175 15.17 4.21 12.60
C ASP A 175 14.43 4.44 13.93
N GLU A 176 13.27 3.78 14.09
CA GLU A 176 12.41 3.87 15.28
C GLU A 176 11.81 5.26 15.56
N THR A 177 12.12 6.26 14.74
CA THR A 177 11.50 7.58 14.76
C THR A 177 10.30 7.63 13.82
N SER A 178 9.34 8.50 14.12
CA SER A 178 8.15 8.68 13.28
C SER A 178 7.78 10.15 13.14
N ALA A 179 7.20 10.49 12.00
CA ALA A 179 6.61 11.80 11.75
C ALA A 179 5.26 11.64 11.04
N SER A 180 4.34 12.56 11.29
CA SER A 180 3.02 12.56 10.65
C SER A 180 2.86 13.81 9.81
N ILE A 181 2.71 13.62 8.50
CA ILE A 181 2.41 14.68 7.54
C ILE A 181 0.89 14.76 7.36
N LYS A 182 0.27 15.90 7.65
CA LYS A 182 -1.17 16.07 7.42
C LYS A 182 -1.44 16.06 5.92
N LEU A 183 -2.48 15.34 5.51
CA LEU A 183 -2.98 15.33 4.15
C LEU A 183 -4.40 15.91 4.11
N GLU A 184 -4.70 16.62 3.05
CA GLU A 184 -6.04 17.19 2.82
C GLU A 184 -6.43 17.00 1.35
N LEU A 185 -7.57 16.36 1.13
CA LEU A 185 -8.17 16.15 -0.19
C LEU A 185 -9.21 17.25 -0.45
N LYS A 186 -9.06 17.97 -1.57
CA LYS A 186 -9.97 19.02 -2.04
C LYS A 186 -10.62 18.63 -3.37
#